data_AF-A0A2N2S3Q7-F1
#
_entry.id   AF-A0A2N2S3Q7-F1
#
_cell.length_a   1.000
_cell.length_b   1.000
_cell.length_c   1.000
_cell.angle_alpha   90.00
_cell.angle_beta   90.00
_cell.angle_gamma   90.00
#
_symmetry.space_group_name_H-M   'P 1'
#
loop_
_entity.id
_entity.type
_entity.pdbx_description
1 polymer ?
#
loop_
_entity_poly.entity_id
_entity_poly.type
_entity_poly.pdbx_seq_one_letter_code
_entity_poly.pdbx_strand_id
1 'polypeptide(L)'
;AVLVWGLYTVGLQWRPQDVHPMLMLAALTLVGLTALAPVYLWELSTGRHIVLSAASLTGILYTGVFPGFLGYIFYNAGVAAVGPSRASLFIHLMPVFATILAAIFLDERSYAYHFIGISLVFSGILLTTRRPAT
;
A
#
# COMPACT_ATOMS: atom_id res chain seq x y z
N ALA A 1 -3.36 -10.11 -7.11
CA ALA A 1 -3.18 -9.23 -5.94
C ALA A 1 -3.73 -9.84 -4.66
N VAL A 2 -5.04 -10.13 -4.55
CA VAL A 2 -5.69 -10.63 -3.32
C VAL A 2 -5.05 -11.90 -2.74
N LEU A 3 -4.74 -12.90 -3.58
CA LEU A 3 -4.07 -14.14 -3.15
C LEU A 3 -2.67 -13.89 -2.56
N VAL A 4 -1.86 -13.05 -3.24
CA VAL A 4 -0.52 -12.66 -2.77
C VAL A 4 -0.60 -11.91 -1.45
N TRP A 5 -1.56 -10.99 -1.32
CA TRP A 5 -1.80 -10.26 -0.08
C TRP A 5 -2.23 -11.18 1.06
N GLY A 6 -3.13 -12.13 0.78
CA GLY A 6 -3.57 -13.14 1.74
C GLY A 6 -2.39 -14.00 2.22
N LEU A 7 -1.61 -14.56 1.30
CA LEU A 7 -0.41 -15.34 1.61
C LEU A 7 0.62 -14.52 2.40
N TYR A 8 0.84 -13.25 2.04
CA TYR A 8 1.73 -12.35 2.76
C TYR A 8 1.27 -12.11 4.19
N THR A 9 -0.01 -11.80 4.38
CA THR A 9 -0.59 -11.50 5.70
C THR A 9 -0.57 -12.74 6.59
N VAL A 10 -0.84 -13.92 6.02
CA VAL A 10 -0.70 -15.21 6.72
C VAL A 10 0.77 -15.48 7.05
N GLY A 11 1.69 -15.32 6.11
CA GLY A 11 3.12 -15.55 6.35
C GLY A 11 3.74 -14.61 7.39
N LEU A 12 3.21 -13.39 7.53
CA LEU A 12 3.60 -12.42 8.55
C LEU A 12 3.41 -12.95 9.98
N GLN A 13 2.45 -13.84 10.21
CA GLN A 13 2.22 -14.45 11.52
C GLN A 13 3.35 -15.43 11.91
N TRP A 14 4.12 -15.91 10.93
CA TRP A 14 5.29 -16.79 11.13
C TRP A 14 6.61 -16.01 11.16
N ARG A 15 6.54 -14.68 11.15
CA ARG A 15 7.71 -13.83 11.32
C ARG A 15 8.41 -14.18 12.65
N PRO A 16 9.72 -14.49 12.63
CA PRO A 16 10.49 -14.64 13.86
C PRO A 16 10.45 -13.34 14.67
N GLN A 17 10.15 -13.44 15.96
CA GLN A 17 9.92 -12.27 16.83
C GLN A 17 11.16 -11.37 16.98
N ASP A 18 12.35 -11.92 16.74
CA ASP A 18 13.63 -11.21 16.86
C ASP A 18 13.96 -10.30 15.66
N VAL A 19 13.21 -10.40 14.57
CA VAL A 19 13.45 -9.59 13.38
C VAL A 19 12.79 -8.23 13.57
N HIS A 20 13.53 -7.13 13.40
CA HIS A 20 12.99 -5.78 13.44
C HIS A 20 12.10 -5.46 12.21
N PRO A 21 10.91 -4.84 12.34
CA PRO A 21 9.96 -4.59 11.23
C PRO A 21 10.59 -3.99 9.97
N MET A 22 11.49 -3.03 10.15
CA MET A 22 12.21 -2.36 9.07
C MET A 22 13.16 -3.30 8.29
N LEU A 23 13.78 -4.28 8.98
CA LEU A 23 14.66 -5.25 8.32
C LEU A 23 13.85 -6.16 7.38
N MET A 24 12.63 -6.50 7.78
CA MET A 24 11.73 -7.28 6.93
C MET A 24 11.24 -6.48 5.73
N LEU A 25 10.93 -5.18 5.90
CA LEU A 25 10.63 -4.30 4.77
C LEU A 25 11.81 -4.22 3.79
N ALA A 26 13.03 -4.05 4.30
CA ALA A 26 14.23 -4.01 3.47
C ALA A 26 14.45 -5.33 2.72
N ALA A 27 14.31 -6.48 3.39
CA ALA A 27 14.42 -7.79 2.77
C ALA A 27 13.36 -8.01 1.67
N LEU A 28 12.10 -7.67 1.93
CA LEU A 28 11.02 -7.77 0.93
C LEU A 28 11.26 -6.83 -0.26
N THR A 29 11.80 -5.64 -0.01
CA THR A 29 12.17 -4.68 -1.07
C THR A 29 13.29 -5.24 -1.94
N LEU A 30 14.32 -5.85 -1.33
CA LEU A 30 15.41 -6.50 -2.07
C LEU A 30 14.91 -7.68 -2.91
N VAL A 31 14.06 -8.53 -2.33
CA VAL A 31 13.44 -9.65 -3.07
C VAL A 31 12.58 -9.14 -4.22
N GLY A 32 11.81 -8.06 -4.01
CA GLY A 32 11.02 -7.42 -5.06
C GLY A 32 11.89 -6.87 -6.18
N LEU A 33 13.00 -6.19 -5.84
CA LEU A 33 13.95 -5.66 -6.81
C LEU A 33 14.62 -6.77 -7.62
N THR A 34 15.07 -7.85 -6.98
CA THR A 34 15.68 -8.98 -7.69
C THR A 34 14.68 -9.71 -8.58
N ALA A 35 13.43 -9.84 -8.16
CA ALA A 35 12.36 -10.42 -8.96
C ALA A 35 11.98 -9.54 -10.17
N LEU A 36 12.02 -8.21 -10.03
CA LEU A 36 11.72 -7.26 -11.11
C LEU A 36 12.91 -7.04 -12.06
N ALA A 37 14.15 -7.22 -11.59
CA ALA A 37 15.36 -7.03 -12.38
C ALA A 37 15.36 -7.76 -13.73
N PRO A 38 15.02 -9.07 -13.86
CA PRO A 38 15.01 -9.74 -15.16
C PRO A 38 13.95 -9.17 -16.12
N VAL A 39 12.80 -8.74 -15.60
CA VAL A 39 11.75 -8.10 -16.42
C VAL A 39 12.23 -6.75 -16.93
N TYR A 40 12.87 -5.96 -16.07
CA TYR A 40 13.45 -4.67 -16.46
C TYR A 40 14.58 -4.83 -17.50
N LEU A 41 15.46 -5.83 -17.33
CA LEU A 41 16.50 -6.14 -18.30
C LEU A 41 15.92 -6.60 -19.64
N TRP A 42 14.79 -7.31 -19.62
CA TRP A 42 14.08 -7.68 -20.84
C TRP A 42 13.45 -6.48 -21.54
N GLU A 43 12.85 -5.53 -20.81
CA GLU A 43 12.35 -4.29 -21.41
C GLU A 43 13.48 -3.49 -22.07
N LEU A 44 14.63 -3.37 -21.40
CA LEU A 44 15.82 -2.73 -21.96
C LEU A 44 16.29 -3.39 -23.26
N SER A 45 16.26 -4.73 -23.35
CA SER A 45 16.66 -5.43 -24.58
C SER A 45 15.67 -5.25 -25.74
N THR A 46 14.41 -4.88 -25.44
CA THR A 46 13.42 -4.48 -26.46
C THR A 46 13.51 -3.01 -26.89
N GLY A 47 14.53 -2.27 -26.41
CA GLY A 47 14.74 -0.85 -26.73
C GLY A 47 13.86 0.11 -25.94
N ARG A 48 13.19 -0.36 -24.87
CA ARG A 48 12.40 0.49 -23.97
C ARG A 48 13.33 1.03 -22.90
N HIS A 49 13.38 2.35 -22.77
CA HIS A 49 14.22 3.02 -21.80
C HIS A 49 13.38 3.95 -20.92
N ILE A 50 13.79 4.09 -19.66
CA ILE A 50 13.23 5.09 -18.78
C ILE A 50 13.65 6.46 -19.29
N VAL A 51 12.68 7.31 -19.61
CA VAL A 51 12.94 8.73 -19.88
C VAL A 51 13.23 9.40 -18.54
N LEU A 52 14.51 9.57 -18.25
CA LEU A 52 14.99 10.26 -17.06
C LEU A 52 14.71 11.77 -17.20
N SER A 53 13.55 12.18 -16.71
CA SER A 53 13.17 13.57 -16.57
C SER A 53 13.09 13.95 -15.09
N ALA A 54 13.12 15.25 -14.77
CA ALA A 54 12.90 15.72 -13.41
C ALA A 54 11.54 15.25 -12.86
N ALA A 55 10.50 15.18 -13.70
CA ALA A 55 9.19 14.66 -13.34
C ALA A 55 9.24 13.15 -13.00
N SER A 56 9.92 12.36 -13.82
CA SER A 56 10.10 10.91 -13.57
C SER A 56 10.85 10.67 -12.25
N LEU A 57 11.94 11.40 -12.03
CA LEU A 57 12.76 11.25 -10.82
C LEU A 57 12.01 11.68 -9.55
N THR A 58 11.31 12.82 -9.61
CA THR A 58 10.49 13.28 -8.48
C THR A 58 9.34 12.34 -8.19
N GLY A 59 8.69 11.76 -9.22
CA GLY A 59 7.68 10.72 -9.04
C GLY A 59 8.21 9.45 -8.37
N ILE A 60 9.39 8.98 -8.80
CA ILE A 60 10.06 7.81 -8.18
C ILE A 60 10.42 8.10 -6.72
N LEU A 61 11.02 9.26 -6.44
CA LEU A 61 11.36 9.66 -5.07
C LEU A 61 10.12 9.82 -4.19
N TYR A 62 9.08 10.47 -4.70
CA TYR A 62 7.82 10.66 -3.99
C TYR A 62 7.19 9.31 -3.62
N THR A 63 7.03 8.41 -4.60
CA THR A 63 6.41 7.09 -4.37
C THR A 63 7.27 6.16 -3.50
N GLY A 64 8.59 6.21 -3.64
CA GLY A 64 9.49 5.44 -2.78
C GLY A 64 9.47 5.91 -1.32
N VAL A 65 9.51 7.23 -1.09
CA VAL A 65 9.62 7.79 0.26
C VAL A 65 8.27 7.82 0.97
N PHE A 66 7.23 8.37 0.35
CA PHE A 66 5.96 8.62 1.05
C PHE A 66 5.14 7.34 1.24
N PRO A 67 4.53 6.73 0.19
CA PRO A 67 3.76 5.51 0.38
C PRO A 67 4.66 4.29 0.64
N GLY A 68 5.87 4.25 0.06
CA GLY A 68 6.79 3.11 0.20
C GLY A 68 7.45 3.00 1.58
N PHE A 69 8.04 4.08 2.09
CA PHE A 69 8.78 4.04 3.35
C PHE A 69 7.97 4.58 4.53
N LEU A 70 7.50 5.83 4.46
CA LEU A 70 6.75 6.46 5.55
C LEU A 70 5.41 5.76 5.79
N GLY A 71 4.72 5.35 4.72
CA GLY A 71 3.47 4.59 4.79
C GLY A 71 3.62 3.31 5.61
N TYR A 72 4.70 2.55 5.40
CA TYR A 72 5.00 1.36 6.20
C TYR A 72 5.35 1.67 7.66
N ILE A 73 6.07 2.76 7.93
CA ILE A 73 6.35 3.20 9.31
C ILE A 73 5.04 3.49 10.04
N PHE A 74 4.18 4.32 9.44
CA PHE A 74 2.91 4.70 10.06
C PHE A 74 1.95 3.52 10.17
N TYR A 75 1.94 2.62 9.19
CA TYR A 75 1.14 1.40 9.27
C TYR A 75 1.62 0.50 10.41
N ASN A 76 2.93 0.26 10.54
CA ASN A 76 3.48 -0.54 11.63
C ASN A 76 3.22 0.10 13.01
N ALA A 77 3.36 1.41 13.12
CA ALA A 77 3.01 2.15 14.33
C ALA A 77 1.51 2.02 14.67
N GLY A 78 0.64 2.10 13.66
CA GLY A 78 -0.80 1.87 13.81
C GLY A 78 -1.12 0.43 14.25
N VAL A 79 -0.49 -0.57 13.64
CA VAL A 79 -0.62 -1.98 14.03
C VAL A 79 -0.21 -2.18 15.49
N ALA A 80 0.89 -1.54 15.93
CA ALA A 80 1.32 -1.60 17.32
C ALA A 80 0.33 -0.92 18.28
N ALA A 81 -0.32 0.17 17.85
CA ALA A 81 -1.26 0.93 18.67
C ALA A 81 -2.66 0.29 18.80
N VAL A 82 -3.21 -0.28 17.72
CA VAL A 82 -4.60 -0.79 17.69
C VAL A 82 -4.73 -2.29 17.41
N GLY A 83 -3.62 -2.98 17.17
CA GLY A 83 -3.56 -4.39 16.83
C GLY A 83 -3.76 -4.67 15.32
N PRO A 84 -3.25 -5.80 14.80
CA PRO A 84 -3.27 -6.12 13.36
C PRO A 84 -4.68 -6.19 12.76
N SER A 85 -5.64 -6.73 13.50
CA SER A 85 -7.03 -6.91 13.03
C SER A 85 -7.75 -5.58 12.77
N ARG A 86 -7.56 -4.59 13.65
CA ARG A 86 -8.17 -3.27 13.47
C ARG A 86 -7.41 -2.45 12.44
N ALA A 87 -6.07 -2.48 12.47
CA ALA A 87 -5.24 -1.73 11.54
C ALA A 87 -5.46 -2.14 10.07
N SER A 88 -5.66 -3.43 9.79
CA SER A 88 -5.89 -3.92 8.43
C SER A 88 -7.17 -3.37 7.79
N LEU A 89 -8.21 -3.06 8.59
CA LEU A 89 -9.44 -2.45 8.10
C LEU A 89 -9.20 -1.05 7.53
N PHE A 90 -8.28 -0.28 8.09
CA PHE A 90 -7.99 1.09 7.66
C PHE A 90 -7.23 1.14 6.34
N ILE A 91 -6.57 0.06 5.90
CA ILE A 91 -5.97 -0.01 4.54
C ILE A 91 -7.05 0.18 3.47
N HIS A 92 -8.30 -0.23 3.73
CA HIS A 92 -9.41 -0.04 2.80
C HIS A 92 -9.80 1.43 2.61
N LEU A 93 -9.26 2.37 3.39
CA LEU A 93 -9.39 3.81 3.12
C LEU A 93 -8.45 4.28 2.00
N MET A 94 -7.44 3.51 1.59
CA MET A 94 -6.57 3.87 0.46
C MET A 94 -7.36 4.26 -0.80
N PRO A 95 -8.34 3.49 -1.31
CA PRO A 95 -9.16 3.89 -2.45
C PRO A 95 -9.98 5.16 -2.21
N VAL A 96 -10.42 5.42 -0.97
CA VAL A 96 -11.13 6.67 -0.62
C VAL A 96 -10.21 7.86 -0.78
N PHE A 97 -9.02 7.81 -0.17
CA PHE A 97 -8.02 8.87 -0.30
C PHE A 97 -7.50 9.01 -1.73
N ALA A 98 -7.27 7.91 -2.43
CA ALA A 98 -6.85 7.94 -3.84
C ALA A 98 -7.88 8.66 -4.72
N THR A 99 -9.17 8.36 -4.55
CA THR A 99 -10.25 9.02 -5.30
C THR A 99 -10.31 10.53 -5.00
N ILE A 100 -10.22 10.90 -3.71
CA ILE A 100 -10.25 12.32 -3.29
C ILE A 100 -9.04 13.08 -3.84
N LEU A 101 -7.84 12.50 -3.71
CA LEU A 101 -6.61 13.12 -4.18
C LEU A 101 -6.59 13.21 -5.71
N ALA A 102 -7.11 12.21 -6.43
CA ALA A 102 -7.22 12.27 -7.88
C ALA A 102 -8.17 13.38 -8.35
N ALA A 103 -9.31 13.54 -7.67
CA ALA A 103 -10.23 14.65 -7.96
C ALA A 103 -9.58 16.03 -7.71
N ILE A 104 -8.76 16.17 -6.66
CA ILE A 104 -8.12 17.45 -6.30
C ILE A 104 -6.91 17.77 -7.18
N PHE A 105 -6.03 16.80 -7.41
CA PHE A 105 -4.72 17.02 -8.03
C PHE A 105 -4.66 16.67 -9.50
N LEU A 106 -5.50 15.74 -9.97
CA LEU A 106 -5.52 15.28 -11.36
C LEU A 106 -6.75 15.79 -12.13
N ASP A 107 -7.61 16.59 -11.48
CA ASP A 107 -8.88 17.09 -12.04
C ASP A 107 -9.79 15.96 -12.57
N GLU A 108 -9.71 14.78 -11.95
CA GLU A 108 -10.53 13.63 -12.33
C GLU A 108 -11.99 13.81 -11.92
N ARG A 109 -12.91 13.53 -12.86
CA ARG A 109 -14.34 13.63 -12.58
C ARG A 109 -14.79 12.57 -11.57
N SER A 110 -15.37 13.05 -10.48
CA SER A 110 -16.02 12.18 -9.49
C SER A 110 -17.44 11.82 -9.93
N TYR A 111 -17.74 10.52 -9.94
CA TYR A 111 -19.06 10.01 -10.28
C TYR A 111 -19.79 9.49 -9.04
N ALA A 112 -21.11 9.32 -9.14
CA ALA A 112 -21.96 8.83 -8.04
C ALA A 112 -21.46 7.49 -7.44
N TYR A 113 -20.92 6.60 -8.26
CA TYR A 113 -20.41 5.31 -7.79
C TYR A 113 -19.17 5.44 -6.89
N HIS A 114 -18.38 6.51 -7.01
CA HIS A 114 -17.29 6.80 -6.07
C HIS A 114 -17.84 7.06 -4.66
N PHE A 115 -18.87 7.89 -4.53
CA PHE A 115 -19.48 8.21 -3.24
C PHE A 115 -20.17 7.01 -2.59
N ILE A 116 -20.79 6.15 -3.41
CA ILE A 116 -21.37 4.87 -2.93
C ILE A 116 -20.25 3.97 -2.39
N GLY A 117 -19.17 3.80 -3.16
CA GLY A 117 -18.01 3.02 -2.72
C GLY A 117 -17.40 3.54 -1.42
N ILE A 118 -17.20 4.85 -1.32
CA ILE A 118 -16.69 5.52 -0.10
C ILE A 118 -17.63 5.24 1.09
N SER A 119 -18.94 5.36 0.91
CA SER A 119 -19.94 5.10 1.95
C SER A 119 -19.92 3.64 2.41
N LEU A 120 -19.75 2.69 1.48
CA LEU A 120 -19.62 1.27 1.80
C LEU A 120 -18.36 0.96 2.59
N VAL A 121 -17.21 1.57 2.24
CA VAL A 121 -15.96 1.41 2.99
C VAL A 121 -16.12 1.90 4.43
N PHE A 122 -16.64 3.11 4.64
CA PHE A 122 -16.87 3.64 5.99
C PHE A 122 -17.86 2.79 6.78
N SER A 123 -18.93 2.31 6.14
CA SER A 123 -19.92 1.44 6.77
C SER A 123 -19.29 0.11 7.21
N GLY A 124 -18.48 -0.53 6.35
CA GLY A 124 -17.79 -1.77 6.67
C GLY A 124 -16.82 -1.62 7.85
N ILE A 125 -16.03 -0.54 7.86
CA ILE A 125 -15.14 -0.23 8.99
C ILE A 125 -15.98 -0.02 10.26
N LEU A 126 -17.02 0.80 10.21
CA LEU A 126 -17.85 1.09 11.37
C LEU A 126 -18.50 -0.17 11.96
N LEU A 127 -19.08 -1.02 11.11
CA LEU A 127 -19.70 -2.28 11.54
C LEU A 127 -18.69 -3.25 12.18
N THR A 128 -17.49 -3.36 11.61
CA THR A 128 -16.46 -4.28 12.10
C THR A 128 -15.75 -3.77 13.36
N THR A 129 -15.65 -2.45 13.51
CA THR A 129 -14.93 -1.83 14.64
C THR A 129 -15.83 -1.55 15.84
N ARG A 130 -17.16 -1.67 15.68
CA ARG A 130 -18.10 -1.61 16.81
C ARG A 130 -17.81 -2.79 17.75
N ARG A 131 -17.52 -2.49 19.02
CA ARG A 131 -17.47 -3.52 20.06
C ARG A 131 -18.83 -4.21 20.13
N PRO A 132 -18.90 -5.56 20.18
CA PRO A 132 -20.12 -6.23 20.58
C PRO A 132 -20.54 -5.66 21.94
N ALA A 133 -21.82 -5.33 22.09
CA ALA A 133 -22.37 -4.99 23.39
C ALA A 133 -22.54 -6.30 24.18
N THR A 134 -21.45 -6.84 24.73
CA THR A 134 -21.35 -7.83 25.84
C THR A 134 -19.94 -8.39 25.90
#